data_AF-A0AAD4UD33-F1
#
_entry.id   AF-A0AAD4UD33-F1
#
_cell.length_a   1.000
_cell.length_b   1.000
_cell.length_c   1.000
_cell.angle_alpha   90.00
_cell.angle_beta   90.00
_cell.angle_gamma   90.00
#
_symmetry.space_group_name_H-M   'P 1'
#
loop_
_entity.id
_entity.type
_entity.pdbx_description
1 polymer ?
#
loop_
_entity_poly.entity_id
_entity_poly.type
_entity_poly.pdbx_seq_one_letter_code
_entity_poly.pdbx_strand_id
1 'polypeptide(L)'
;MSNTDTDVVYKSENGHVIKLNIETNTTTLLLENTTFVTFKASRHSVSPDLKYVLLAYDVKQKLFLKNSQPDKYGMHLDIINLKIFLKKKISVPKYNSV
;
A
#
# COMPACT_ATOMS: atom_id res chain seq x y z
N MET A 1 2.78 -17.23 22.30
CA MET A 1 2.02 -16.98 21.05
C MET A 1 1.90 -15.48 20.85
N SER A 2 2.33 -14.94 19.71
CA SER A 2 2.03 -13.55 19.34
C SER A 2 0.62 -13.52 18.73
N ASN A 3 -0.32 -12.80 19.35
CA ASN A 3 -1.69 -12.64 18.86
C ASN A 3 -1.75 -11.74 17.61
N THR A 4 -1.17 -12.19 16.49
CA THR A 4 -1.27 -11.51 15.19
C THR A 4 -2.46 -12.00 14.36
N ASP A 5 -3.10 -13.11 14.74
CA ASP A 5 -4.26 -13.68 14.03
C ASP A 5 -5.55 -12.87 14.20
N THR A 6 -5.56 -11.85 15.07
CA THR A 6 -6.76 -11.07 15.40
C THR A 6 -6.79 -9.70 14.73
N ASP A 7 -5.70 -9.27 14.09
CA ASP A 7 -5.63 -7.98 13.40
C ASP A 7 -5.80 -8.17 11.88
N VAL A 8 -6.80 -7.51 11.30
CA VAL A 8 -7.01 -7.43 9.85
C VAL A 8 -6.66 -6.04 9.37
N VAL A 9 -5.84 -5.94 8.32
CA VAL A 9 -5.49 -4.67 7.69
C VAL A 9 -6.17 -4.58 6.34
N TYR A 10 -6.91 -3.49 6.10
CA TYR A 10 -7.63 -3.27 4.85
C TYR A 10 -7.62 -1.79 4.46
N LYS A 11 -7.91 -1.53 3.18
CA LYS A 11 -8.15 -0.18 2.66
C LYS A 11 -9.66 0.09 2.69
N SER A 12 -10.08 1.14 3.38
CA SER A 12 -11.49 1.54 3.42
C SER A 12 -11.94 2.12 2.07
N GLU A 13 -13.24 2.23 1.88
CA GLU A 13 -13.85 2.87 0.70
C GLU A 13 -13.32 4.30 0.49
N ASN A 14 -13.17 5.05 1.59
CA ASN A 14 -12.61 6.41 1.59
C ASN A 14 -11.09 6.45 1.32
N GLY A 15 -10.45 5.29 1.19
CA GLY A 15 -9.08 5.13 0.77
C GLY A 15 -8.04 5.12 1.89
N HIS A 16 -8.45 5.16 3.16
CA HIS A 16 -7.55 5.04 4.30
C HIS A 16 -7.10 3.59 4.50
N VAL A 17 -5.90 3.39 5.03
CA VAL A 17 -5.46 2.06 5.51
C VAL A 17 -5.81 1.95 6.99
N ILE A 18 -6.59 0.93 7.33
CA ILE A 18 -7.14 0.70 8.67
C ILE A 18 -6.70 -0.67 9.17
N LYS A 19 -6.35 -0.75 10.46
CA LYS A 19 -6.23 -1.99 11.22
C LYS A 19 -7.52 -2.20 12.00
N LEU A 20 -8.14 -3.36 11.89
CA LEU A 20 -9.26 -3.79 12.72
C LEU A 20 -8.79 -4.94 13.60
N ASN A 21 -8.92 -4.79 14.91
CA ASN A 21 -8.86 -5.93 15.80
C ASN A 21 -10.22 -6.62 15.81
N ILE A 22 -10.31 -7.86 15.36
CA ILE A 22 -11.57 -8.57 15.15
C ILE A 22 -12.20 -9.06 16.47
N GLU A 23 -11.43 -9.18 17.55
CA GLU A 23 -11.95 -9.59 18.86
C GLU A 23 -12.61 -8.43 19.59
N THR A 24 -11.98 -7.24 19.54
CA THR A 24 -12.45 -6.05 20.25
C THR A 24 -13.26 -5.10 19.37
N ASN A 25 -13.32 -5.34 18.06
CA ASN A 25 -13.83 -4.41 17.05
C ASN A 25 -13.17 -3.02 17.04
N THR A 26 -12.00 -2.87 17.67
CA THR A 26 -11.29 -1.59 17.68
C THR A 26 -10.60 -1.35 16.33
N THR A 27 -10.83 -0.19 15.74
CA THR A 27 -10.13 0.23 14.52
C THR A 27 -9.00 1.21 14.84
N THR A 28 -7.91 1.12 14.09
CA THR A 28 -6.78 2.04 14.16
C THR A 28 -6.46 2.52 12.76
N LEU A 29 -6.43 3.83 12.55
CA LEU A 29 -5.98 4.43 11.31
C LEU A 29 -4.46 4.24 11.18
N LEU A 30 -4.00 3.54 10.15
CA LEU A 30 -2.58 3.33 9.86
C LEU A 30 -2.05 4.36 8.83
N LEU A 31 -2.88 4.72 7.85
CA LEU A 31 -2.49 5.68 6.82
C LEU A 31 -3.69 6.44 6.26
N GLU A 32 -3.57 7.76 6.21
CA GLU A 32 -4.56 8.64 5.59
C GLU A 32 -4.56 8.52 4.06
N ASN A 33 -5.74 8.55 3.43
CA ASN A 33 -5.88 8.60 1.97
C ASN A 33 -5.12 9.80 1.37
N THR A 34 -5.05 10.92 2.10
CA THR A 34 -4.29 12.11 1.68
C THR A 34 -2.84 11.77 1.34
N THR A 35 -2.22 10.79 2.03
CA THR A 35 -0.86 10.36 1.71
C THR A 35 -0.77 9.73 0.32
N PHE A 36 -1.75 8.92 -0.08
CA PHE A 36 -1.80 8.35 -1.42
C PHE A 36 -1.94 9.43 -2.48
N VAL A 37 -2.81 10.42 -2.24
CA VAL A 37 -3.03 11.54 -3.15
C VAL A 37 -1.77 12.41 -3.27
N THR A 38 -1.17 12.80 -2.14
CA THR A 38 0.05 13.62 -2.11
C THR A 38 1.20 12.98 -2.87
N PHE A 39 1.42 11.68 -2.71
CA PHE A 39 2.50 10.98 -3.40
C PHE A 39 2.09 10.41 -4.77
N LYS A 40 0.82 10.51 -5.17
CA LYS A 40 0.28 9.80 -6.35
C LYS A 40 0.63 8.30 -6.30
N ALA A 41 0.46 7.70 -5.12
CA ALA A 41 0.81 6.30 -4.87
C ALA A 41 -0.21 5.35 -5.50
N SER A 42 0.27 4.42 -6.32
CA SER A 42 -0.59 3.46 -7.05
C SER A 42 -0.70 2.11 -6.33
N ARG A 43 0.28 1.76 -5.49
CA ARG A 43 0.32 0.51 -4.72
C ARG A 43 0.88 0.78 -3.32
N HIS A 44 0.52 -0.08 -2.37
CA HIS A 44 1.08 -0.05 -1.03
C HIS A 44 1.24 -1.46 -0.44
N SER A 45 2.07 -1.57 0.58
CA SER A 45 2.21 -2.76 1.42
C SER A 45 2.48 -2.32 2.87
N VAL A 46 1.90 -3.01 3.84
CA VAL A 46 2.11 -2.75 5.27
C VAL A 46 3.11 -3.78 5.80
N SER A 47 4.08 -3.35 6.62
CA SER A 47 5.05 -4.27 7.20
C SER A 47 4.40 -5.24 8.19
N PRO A 48 4.93 -6.47 8.37
CA PRO A 48 4.35 -7.45 9.30
C PRO A 48 4.27 -6.95 10.76
N ASP A 49 5.18 -6.05 11.15
CA ASP A 49 5.20 -5.44 12.48
C ASP A 49 4.28 -4.21 12.62
N LEU A 50 3.54 -3.85 11.55
CA LEU A 50 2.61 -2.73 11.46
C LEU A 50 3.23 -1.36 11.77
N LYS A 51 4.56 -1.22 11.67
CA LYS A 51 5.26 0.05 11.93
C LYS A 51 5.46 0.90 10.68
N TYR A 52 5.40 0.30 9.50
CA TYR A 52 5.70 0.96 8.24
C TYR A 52 4.71 0.64 7.14
N VAL A 53 4.51 1.60 6.24
CA VAL A 53 3.88 1.40 4.94
C VAL A 53 4.90 1.69 3.85
N LEU A 54 5.02 0.77 2.89
CA LEU A 54 5.76 0.95 1.65
C LEU A 54 4.79 1.46 0.59
N LEU A 55 5.10 2.59 -0.04
CA LEU A 55 4.31 3.19 -1.11
C LEU A 55 5.08 3.16 -2.43
N ALA A 56 4.44 2.66 -3.49
CA ALA A 56 4.94 2.81 -4.86
C ALA A 56 4.35 4.09 -5.46
N TYR A 57 5.18 5.10 -5.65
CA TYR A 57 4.75 6.45 -5.99
C TYR A 57 5.27 6.91 -7.37
N ASP A 58 4.57 7.85 -8.00
CA ASP A 58 4.88 8.39 -9.33
C ASP A 58 5.20 7.30 -10.39
N VAL A 59 4.44 6.20 -10.36
CA VAL A 59 4.67 5.06 -11.26
C VAL A 59 4.20 5.44 -12.66
N LYS A 60 5.16 5.80 -13.52
CA LYS A 60 4.90 6.08 -14.94
C LYS A 60 4.68 4.77 -15.69
N GLN A 61 3.42 4.45 -15.96
CA GLN A 61 3.07 3.40 -16.89
C GLN A 61 3.49 3.85 -18.30
N LYS A 62 4.63 3.34 -18.79
CA LYS A 62 4.93 3.42 -20.21
C LYS A 62 4.09 2.36 -20.91
N LEU A 63 2.98 2.80 -21.50
CA LEU A 63 2.22 1.96 -22.42
C LEU A 63 3.08 1.80 -23.68
N PHE A 64 3.78 0.67 -23.80
CA PHE A 64 4.42 0.31 -25.05
C PHE A 64 3.31 -0.09 -26.04
N LEU A 65 2.91 0.86 -26.90
CA LEU A 65 2.09 0.55 -28.06
C LEU A 65 2.94 -0.31 -29.01
N LYS A 66 2.74 -1.63 -28.97
CA LYS A 66 3.34 -2.55 -29.95
C LYS A 66 2.68 -2.33 -31.31
N ASN A 67 3.24 -1.45 -32.13
CA ASN A 67 3.08 -1.55 -33.57
C ASN A 67 4.19 -2.46 -34.12
N SER A 68 4.08 -3.76 -33.87
CA SER A 68 4.68 -4.84 -34.67
C SER A 68 4.21 -6.18 -34.11
N GLN A 69 3.84 -7.07 -35.01
CA GLN A 69 3.24 -8.37 -34.73
C GLN A 69 4.03 -9.17 -33.67
N PRO A 70 3.35 -9.91 -32.78
CA PRO A 70 4.03 -10.75 -31.80
C PRO A 70 4.76 -11.87 -32.55
N ASP A 71 6.08 -11.82 -32.52
CA ASP A 71 6.92 -12.96 -32.87
C ASP A 71 6.68 -14.10 -31.86
N LYS A 72 6.78 -15.33 -32.36
CA LYS A 72 6.24 -16.59 -31.82
C LYS A 72 6.70 -16.99 -30.39
N TYR A 73 7.55 -16.19 -29.75
CA TYR A 73 8.03 -16.36 -28.38
C TYR A 73 7.96 -15.07 -27.53
N GLY A 74 7.24 -14.05 -27.99
CA GLY A 74 7.30 -12.67 -27.50
C GLY A 74 6.56 -12.39 -26.19
N MET A 75 6.91 -13.08 -25.11
CA MET A 75 6.66 -12.58 -23.75
C MET A 75 7.80 -11.60 -23.39
N HIS A 76 7.71 -10.36 -23.85
CA HIS A 76 8.56 -9.31 -23.30
C HIS A 76 7.90 -8.83 -22.01
N LEU A 77 8.31 -9.44 -20.88
CA LEU A 77 8.09 -8.86 -19.57
C LEU A 77 8.92 -7.57 -19.50
N ASP A 78 8.33 -6.46 -19.92
CA ASP A 78 8.76 -5.18 -19.42
C ASP A 78 8.35 -5.12 -17.95
N ILE A 79 9.23 -5.60 -17.08
CA ILE A 79 9.21 -5.23 -15.67
C ILE A 79 9.46 -3.73 -15.65
N ILE A 80 8.37 -2.97 -15.73
CA ILE A 80 8.28 -1.52 -15.55
C ILE A 80 9.20 -1.18 -14.38
N ASN A 81 10.17 -0.29 -14.63
CA ASN A 81 11.12 0.23 -13.65
C ASN A 81 10.40 0.72 -12.37
N LEU A 82 10.15 -0.18 -11.43
CA LEU A 82 9.56 0.13 -10.13
C LEU A 82 10.70 0.26 -9.12
N LYS A 83 11.50 1.33 -9.28
CA LYS A 83 12.57 1.69 -8.33
C LYS A 83 12.21 2.89 -7.45
N ILE A 84 10.92 3.24 -7.36
CA ILE A 84 10.46 4.41 -6.64
C ILE A 84 9.54 3.96 -5.50
N PHE A 85 10.14 3.69 -4.35
CA PHE A 85 9.44 3.30 -3.13
C PHE A 85 9.70 4.30 -2.01
N LEU A 86 8.64 4.66 -1.27
CA LEU A 86 8.73 5.46 -0.06
C LEU A 86 8.36 4.60 1.15
N LYS A 87 9.25 4.52 2.15
CA LYS A 87 8.96 3.92 3.45
C LYS A 87 8.45 5.00 4.41
N LYS A 88 7.19 4.91 4.81
CA LYS A 88 6.56 5.84 5.77
C LYS A 88 6.32 5.14 7.10
N LYS A 89 6.78 5.74 8.20
CA LYS A 89 6.43 5.28 9.56
C LYS A 89 4.96 5.59 9.82
N ILE A 90 4.22 4.59 10.31
CA ILE A 90 2.84 4.77 10.77
C ILE A 90 2.88 5.64 12.03
N SER A 91 2.10 6.73 12.02
CA SER A 91 1.94 7.56 13.21
C SER A 91 0.94 6.87 14.12
N VAL A 92 1.36 6.50 15.33
CA VAL A 92 0.42 6.05 16.35
C VAL A 92 -0.40 7.27 16.77
N PRO A 93 -1.74 7.26 16.70
CA PRO A 93 -2.52 8.36 17.23
C PRO A 93 -2.23 8.49 18.72
N LYS A 94 -1.94 9.71 19.18
CA LYS A 94 -1.93 10.02 20.61
C LYS A 94 -3.38 9.95 21.07
N TYR A 95 -3.71 8.99 21.91
CA TYR A 95 -4.97 9.04 22.65
C TYR A 95 -4.90 10.25 23.57
N ASN A 96 -5.83 11.20 23.41
CA ASN A 96 -6.09 12.16 24.48
C ASN A 96 -6.74 11.36 25.62
N SER A 97 -6.06 11.29 26.77
CA SER A 97 -6.69 10.84 28.01
C SER A 97 -7.75 11.86 28.40
N VAL A 98 -9.01 11.37 28.42
CA VAL A 98 -10.24 11.86 29.06
C VAL A 98 -10.42 13.38 29.16
#